data_AF-A0AA39NMD3-F1
#
_entry.id   AF-A0AA39NMD3-F1
#
_cell.length_a   1.000
_cell.length_b   1.000
_cell.length_c   1.000
_cell.angle_alpha   90.00
_cell.angle_beta   90.00
_cell.angle_gamma   90.00
#
_symmetry.space_group_name_H-M   'P 1'
#
loop_
_entity.id
_entity.type
_entity.pdbx_description
1 polymer ?
#
loop_
_entity_poly.entity_id
_entity_poly.type
_entity_poly.pdbx_seq_one_letter_code
_entity_poly.pdbx_strand_id
1 'polypeptide(L)'
;MEYTPRYAQPFTLNQAIQLDIPVITEEIARLQNSLQHLRETQELLGQYITENPDDQDPEIDKAFEENETVIGSQEERIGILRMALAEKGVILASHYTASPSNSVPAERDAVQRSTDPVTGDQMNGVIAESDDDDGIHL
;
A
#
# COMPACT_ATOMS: atom_id res chain seq x y z
N MET A 1 -32.73 1.96 12.71
CA MET A 1 -32.57 0.49 12.86
C MET A 1 -31.45 0.24 13.87
N GLU A 2 -31.51 -0.83 14.67
CA GLU A 2 -30.44 -1.16 15.62
C GLU A 2 -29.52 -2.21 14.99
N TYR A 3 -28.31 -1.81 14.61
CA TYR A 3 -27.29 -2.72 14.09
C TYR A 3 -26.39 -3.20 15.24
N THR A 4 -26.23 -4.52 15.36
CA THR A 4 -25.39 -5.14 16.40
C THR A 4 -24.18 -5.80 15.71
N PRO A 5 -22.96 -5.24 15.85
CA PRO A 5 -21.75 -5.85 15.29
C PRO A 5 -21.32 -7.07 16.09
N ARG A 6 -20.64 -8.03 15.43
CA ARG A 6 -20.01 -9.19 16.08
C ARG A 6 -18.73 -8.80 16.81
N TYR A 7 -17.99 -7.84 16.26
CA TYR A 7 -16.74 -7.34 16.85
C TYR A 7 -16.97 -6.03 17.59
N ALA A 8 -16.16 -5.75 18.60
CA ALA A 8 -16.16 -4.45 19.25
C ALA A 8 -15.78 -3.37 18.22
N GLN A 9 -16.62 -2.33 18.11
CA GLN A 9 -16.41 -1.22 17.18
C GLN A 9 -16.10 0.07 17.95
N PRO A 10 -15.30 0.97 17.38
CA PRO A 10 -14.96 2.25 18.01
C PRO A 10 -16.17 3.20 18.12
N PHE A 11 -17.24 2.91 17.39
CA PHE A 11 -18.48 3.67 17.42
C PHE A 11 -19.68 2.79 17.05
N THR A 12 -20.85 3.24 17.46
CA THR A 12 -22.17 2.71 17.06
C THR A 12 -22.64 3.32 15.75
N LEU A 13 -23.66 2.73 15.13
CA LEU A 13 -24.31 3.32 13.95
C LEU A 13 -24.84 4.74 14.20
N ASN A 14 -25.48 4.98 15.35
CA ASN A 14 -26.00 6.30 15.70
C ASN A 14 -24.90 7.36 15.79
N GLN A 15 -23.71 7.00 16.29
CA GLN A 15 -22.55 7.89 16.31
C GLN A 15 -22.00 8.11 14.89
N ALA A 16 -21.93 7.07 14.05
CA ALA A 16 -21.48 7.20 12.67
C ALA A 16 -22.39 8.12 11.83
N ILE A 17 -23.71 8.12 12.07
CA ILE A 17 -24.67 9.02 11.42
C ILE A 17 -24.37 10.50 11.74
N GLN A 18 -23.68 10.81 12.83
CA GLN A 18 -23.31 12.20 13.16
C GLN A 18 -22.05 12.68 12.44
N LEU A 19 -21.27 11.79 11.82
CA LEU A 19 -20.06 12.16 11.10
C LEU A 19 -20.39 12.83 9.76
N ASP A 20 -19.52 13.71 9.29
CA ASP A 20 -19.65 14.33 7.97
C ASP A 20 -19.38 13.33 6.84
N ILE A 21 -20.05 13.50 5.70
CA ILE A 21 -19.91 12.61 4.54
C ILE A 21 -18.44 12.44 4.11
N PRO A 22 -17.61 13.51 3.99
CA PRO A 22 -16.20 13.36 3.62
C PRO A 22 -15.42 12.48 4.60
N VAL A 23 -15.64 12.65 5.91
CA VAL A 23 -14.99 11.85 6.96
C VAL A 23 -15.36 10.38 6.81
N ILE A 24 -16.64 10.08 6.58
CA ILE A 24 -17.09 8.70 6.40
C ILE A 24 -16.47 8.09 5.13
N THR A 25 -16.41 8.83 4.02
CA THR A 25 -15.85 8.32 2.76
C THR A 25 -14.34 8.11 2.84
N GLU A 26 -13.60 8.99 3.51
CA GLU A 26 -12.16 8.86 3.74
C GLU A 26 -11.86 7.65 4.63
N GLU A 27 -12.64 7.49 5.71
CA GLU A 27 -12.54 6.33 6.59
C GLU A 27 -12.77 5.02 5.84
N ILE A 28 -13.80 4.94 4.99
CA ILE A 28 -14.05 3.76 4.15
C ILE A 28 -12.85 3.47 3.24
N ALA A 29 -12.30 4.49 2.57
CA ALA A 29 -11.15 4.30 1.69
C ALA A 29 -9.92 3.78 2.44
N ARG A 30 -9.64 4.33 3.63
CA ARG A 30 -8.54 3.86 4.48
C ARG A 30 -8.72 2.41 4.92
N LEU A 31 -9.93 2.04 5.36
CA LEU A 31 -10.25 0.66 5.76
C LEU A 31 -10.15 -0.30 4.58
N GLN A 32 -10.58 0.10 3.38
CA GLN A 32 -10.43 -0.72 2.18
C GLN A 32 -8.96 -0.97 1.82
N ASN A 33 -8.10 0.05 1.94
CA ASN A 33 -6.66 -0.13 1.75
C ASN A 33 -6.05 -1.06 2.82
N SER A 34 -6.42 -0.90 4.09
CA SER A 34 -5.96 -1.80 5.15
C SER A 34 -6.42 -3.25 4.92
N LEU A 35 -7.67 -3.45 4.51
CA LEU A 35 -8.20 -4.78 4.18
C LEU A 35 -7.48 -5.42 3.01
N GLN A 36 -7.05 -4.65 2.00
CA GLN A 36 -6.27 -5.18 0.89
C GLN A 36 -4.97 -5.80 1.40
N HIS A 37 -4.19 -5.05 2.18
CA HIS A 37 -2.93 -5.53 2.74
C HIS A 37 -3.10 -6.69 3.74
N LEU A 38 -4.16 -6.66 4.54
CA LEU A 38 -4.46 -7.77 5.45
C LEU A 38 -4.79 -9.05 4.70
N ARG A 39 -5.56 -8.98 3.62
CA ARG A 39 -5.90 -10.14 2.79
C ARG A 39 -4.69 -10.69 2.05
N GLU A 40 -3.82 -9.82 1.52
CA GLU A 40 -2.53 -10.23 0.95
C GLU A 40 -1.69 -10.99 1.98
N THR A 41 -1.60 -10.47 3.21
CA THR A 41 -0.88 -11.14 4.30
C THR A 41 -1.55 -12.47 4.69
N GLN A 42 -2.87 -12.51 4.78
CA GLN A 42 -3.62 -13.73 5.09
C GLN A 42 -3.37 -14.83 4.07
N GLU A 43 -3.35 -14.47 2.78
CA GLU A 43 -3.08 -15.40 1.69
C GLU A 43 -1.67 -15.97 1.79
N LEU A 44 -0.65 -15.13 2.04
CA LEU A 44 0.73 -15.56 2.21
C LEU A 44 0.91 -16.50 3.41
N LEU A 45 0.33 -16.15 4.57
CA LEU A 45 0.39 -16.99 5.77
C LEU A 45 -0.33 -18.33 5.54
N GLY A 46 -1.51 -18.32 4.91
CA GLY A 46 -2.26 -19.53 4.59
C GLY A 46 -1.53 -20.45 3.61
N GLN A 47 -0.86 -19.88 2.60
CA GLN A 47 0.02 -20.62 1.69
C GLN A 47 1.17 -21.27 2.45
N TYR A 48 1.87 -20.52 3.31
CA TYR A 48 2.98 -21.05 4.10
C TYR A 48 2.54 -22.23 5.00
N ILE A 49 1.43 -22.08 5.72
CA ILE A 49 0.86 -23.13 6.59
C ILE A 49 0.52 -24.39 5.77
N THR A 50 -0.04 -24.21 4.57
CA THR A 50 -0.45 -25.33 3.71
C THR A 50 0.75 -26.06 3.10
N GLU A 51 1.78 -25.31 2.69
CA GLU A 51 2.97 -25.87 2.03
C GLU A 51 3.97 -26.50 3.01
N ASN A 52 3.94 -26.10 4.29
CA ASN A 52 4.88 -26.53 5.32
C ASN A 52 4.18 -27.16 6.55
N PRO A 53 3.37 -28.23 6.37
CA PRO A 53 2.58 -28.80 7.47
C PRO A 53 3.42 -29.42 8.60
N ASP A 54 4.67 -29.80 8.31
CA ASP A 54 5.59 -30.40 9.29
C ASP A 54 6.50 -29.35 9.99
N ASP A 55 6.46 -28.08 9.54
CA ASP A 55 7.29 -26.96 10.04
C ASP A 55 6.39 -25.78 10.46
N GLN A 56 5.35 -26.09 11.25
CA GLN A 56 4.43 -25.08 11.75
C GLN A 56 5.07 -24.25 12.87
N ASP A 57 5.27 -22.96 12.57
CA ASP A 57 5.62 -21.95 13.57
C ASP A 57 4.34 -21.43 14.25
N PRO A 58 4.18 -21.62 15.58
CA PRO A 58 2.98 -21.19 16.30
C PRO A 58 2.74 -19.67 16.24
N GLU A 59 3.76 -18.85 15.99
CA GLU A 59 3.57 -17.41 15.79
C GLU A 59 2.92 -17.10 14.43
N ILE A 60 3.16 -17.92 13.41
CA ILE A 60 2.53 -17.80 12.09
C ILE A 60 1.05 -18.17 12.16
N ASP A 61 0.73 -19.28 12.84
CA ASP A 61 -0.66 -19.70 13.06
C ASP A 61 -1.44 -18.63 13.83
N LYS A 62 -0.84 -18.09 14.89
CA LYS A 62 -1.43 -17.01 15.67
C LYS A 62 -1.63 -15.75 14.84
N ALA A 63 -0.64 -15.34 14.05
CA ALA A 63 -0.78 -14.18 13.16
C ALA A 63 -1.92 -14.38 12.13
N PHE A 64 -2.08 -15.60 11.62
CA PHE A 64 -3.18 -15.97 10.73
C PHE A 64 -4.54 -15.79 11.42
N GLU A 65 -4.72 -16.32 12.63
CA GLU A 65 -5.96 -16.20 13.41
C GLU A 65 -6.27 -14.76 13.83
N GLU A 66 -5.26 -13.99 14.25
CA GLU A 66 -5.41 -12.59 14.65
C GLU A 66 -5.85 -11.73 13.47
N ASN A 67 -5.26 -11.94 12.29
CA ASN A 67 -5.63 -11.22 11.08
C ASN A 67 -7.09 -11.50 10.66
N GLU A 68 -7.60 -12.74 10.80
CA GLU A 68 -9.02 -13.04 10.52
C GLU A 68 -9.96 -12.20 11.39
N THR A 69 -9.63 -12.05 12.67
CA THR A 69 -10.39 -11.22 13.61
C THR A 69 -10.37 -9.74 13.23
N VAL A 70 -9.19 -9.24 12.84
CA VAL A 70 -9.04 -7.84 12.41
C VAL A 70 -9.79 -7.58 11.10
N ILE A 71 -9.69 -8.47 10.12
CA ILE A 71 -10.40 -8.38 8.84
C ILE A 71 -11.91 -8.29 9.11
N GLY A 72 -12.45 -9.20 9.91
CA GLY A 72 -13.87 -9.21 10.24
C GLY A 72 -14.32 -7.92 10.94
N SER A 73 -13.53 -7.39 11.88
CA SER A 73 -13.87 -6.11 12.54
C SER A 73 -13.88 -4.94 11.56
N GLN A 74 -12.90 -4.87 10.64
CA GLN A 74 -12.83 -3.80 9.65
C GLN A 74 -13.97 -3.87 8.62
N GLU A 75 -14.36 -5.06 8.18
CA GLU A 75 -15.51 -5.25 7.28
C GLU A 75 -16.81 -4.77 7.92
N GLU A 76 -17.05 -5.09 9.20
CA GLU A 76 -18.20 -4.57 9.93
C GLU A 76 -18.17 -3.06 10.08
N ARG A 77 -16.98 -2.48 10.32
CA ARG A 77 -16.82 -1.02 10.41
C ARG A 77 -17.22 -0.34 9.11
N ILE A 78 -16.77 -0.88 7.97
CA ILE A 78 -17.21 -0.41 6.65
C ILE A 78 -18.73 -0.55 6.50
N GLY A 79 -19.31 -1.65 6.97
CA GLY A 79 -20.76 -1.87 6.99
C GLY A 79 -21.51 -0.74 7.74
N ILE A 80 -21.07 -0.42 8.95
CA ILE A 80 -21.65 0.67 9.76
C ILE A 80 -21.56 2.01 9.02
N LEU A 81 -20.40 2.32 8.46
CA LEU A 81 -20.15 3.57 7.73
C LEU A 81 -21.02 3.68 6.47
N ARG A 82 -21.20 2.58 5.73
CA ARG A 82 -22.09 2.53 4.56
C ARG A 82 -23.56 2.73 4.95
N MET A 83 -24.01 2.15 6.05
CA MET A 83 -25.37 2.40 6.56
C MET A 83 -25.55 3.85 6.98
N ALA A 84 -24.55 4.46 7.63
CA ALA A 84 -24.59 5.88 7.98
C ALA A 84 -24.71 6.79 6.74
N LEU A 85 -24.03 6.46 5.63
CA LEU A 85 -24.19 7.17 4.36
C LEU A 85 -25.58 6.97 3.74
N ALA A 86 -26.13 5.76 3.81
CA ALA A 86 -27.48 5.48 3.32
C ALA A 86 -28.55 6.28 4.09
N GLU A 87 -28.43 6.39 5.41
CA GLU A 87 -29.31 7.24 6.25
C GLU A 87 -29.19 8.72 5.89
N LYS A 88 -28.04 9.16 5.40
CA LYS A 88 -27.82 10.53 4.88
C LYS A 88 -28.30 10.71 3.43
N GLY A 89 -28.90 9.69 2.81
CA GLY A 89 -29.39 9.73 1.43
C GLY A 89 -28.30 9.54 0.36
N VAL A 90 -27.08 9.14 0.76
CA VAL A 90 -25.99 8.85 -0.17
C VAL A 90 -26.03 7.38 -0.56
N ILE A 91 -26.45 7.09 -1.79
CA ILE A 91 -26.36 5.74 -2.36
C ILE A 91 -24.98 5.59 -3.00
N LEU A 92 -24.15 4.69 -2.47
CA LEU A 92 -22.79 4.41 -2.95
C LEU A 92 -22.75 3.65 -4.30
N ALA A 93 -23.68 3.90 -5.20
CA ALA A 93 -23.69 3.31 -6.52
C ALA A 93 -22.69 4.05 -7.43
N SER A 94 -21.59 3.38 -7.72
CA SER A 94 -20.80 3.51 -8.97
C SER A 94 -19.73 4.58 -9.14
N HIS A 95 -19.46 5.49 -8.19
CA HIS A 95 -18.38 6.48 -8.38
C HIS A 95 -17.06 6.21 -7.64
N TYR A 96 -17.02 5.24 -6.73
CA TYR A 96 -15.83 4.92 -5.93
C TYR A 96 -15.32 3.48 -6.12
N THR A 97 -15.91 2.71 -7.05
CA THR A 97 -15.32 1.45 -7.54
C THR A 97 -14.32 1.76 -8.66
N ALA A 98 -13.38 2.68 -8.42
CA ALA A 98 -12.30 2.91 -9.37
C ALA A 98 -11.27 1.79 -9.20
N SER A 99 -11.32 0.78 -10.08
CA SER A 99 -10.18 -0.08 -10.35
C SER A 99 -8.96 0.80 -10.66
N PRO A 100 -7.75 0.48 -10.16
CA PRO A 100 -6.55 1.23 -10.53
C PRO A 100 -6.24 0.95 -12.01
N SER A 101 -6.73 1.81 -12.90
CA SER A 101 -6.28 1.84 -14.29
C SER A 101 -4.87 2.40 -14.30
N ASN A 102 -3.89 1.51 -14.21
CA ASN A 102 -2.48 1.79 -14.43
C ASN A 102 -2.27 1.98 -15.94
N SER A 103 -2.65 3.14 -16.48
CA SER A 103 -2.30 3.54 -17.84
C SER A 103 -1.16 4.54 -17.77
N VAL A 104 0.06 4.04 -17.87
CA VAL A 104 1.24 4.84 -18.21
C VAL A 104 1.14 5.15 -19.70
N PRO A 105 1.03 6.41 -20.15
CA PRO A 105 1.24 6.74 -21.55
C PRO A 105 2.74 6.68 -21.82
N ALA A 106 3.16 5.71 -22.62
CA ALA A 106 4.48 5.69 -23.23
C ALA A 106 4.56 6.80 -24.30
N GLU A 107 4.91 8.02 -23.89
CA GLU A 107 5.35 9.04 -24.83
C GLU A 107 6.84 8.86 -25.10
N ARG A 108 7.09 8.14 -26.21
CA ARG A 108 8.30 8.30 -26.99
C ARG A 108 8.27 9.70 -27.58
N ASP A 109 9.19 10.56 -27.18
CA ASP A 109 9.56 11.66 -28.05
C ASP A 109 11.07 11.88 -28.07
N ALA A 110 11.59 11.76 -29.28
CA ALA A 110 12.98 11.87 -29.63
C ALA A 110 13.32 13.35 -29.79
N VAL A 111 14.25 13.86 -28.98
CA VAL A 111 14.91 15.13 -29.30
C VAL A 111 16.41 14.89 -29.35
N GLN A 112 16.87 14.62 -30.57
CA GLN A 112 18.24 14.85 -31.00
C GLN A 112 18.66 16.26 -30.57
N ARG A 113 19.71 16.35 -29.77
CA ARG A 113 20.46 17.61 -29.64
C ARG A 113 21.93 17.30 -29.86
N SER A 114 22.30 17.40 -31.13
CA SER A 114 23.68 17.47 -31.60
C SER A 114 24.32 18.74 -31.05
N THR A 115 25.46 18.61 -30.38
CA THR A 115 26.46 19.68 -30.25
C THR A 115 27.83 19.04 -30.33
N ASP A 116 28.49 19.21 -31.48
CA ASP A 116 29.91 18.91 -31.66
C ASP A 116 30.76 19.73 -30.67
N PRO A 117 31.82 19.14 -30.08
CA PRO A 117 32.83 19.92 -29.38
C PRO A 117 33.81 20.51 -30.40
N VAL A 118 33.91 21.84 -30.43
CA VAL A 118 34.97 22.56 -31.15
C VAL A 118 36.31 22.29 -30.46
N THR A 119 37.20 21.67 -31.22
CA THR A 119 38.62 21.51 -30.96
C THR A 119 39.30 22.88 -30.87
N GLY A 120 40.01 23.12 -29.77
CA GLY A 120 40.85 24.30 -29.54
C GLY A 120 42.02 23.94 -28.65
N ASP A 121 43.06 23.43 -29.29
CA ASP A 121 44.40 23.12 -28.79
C ASP A 121 45.05 24.30 -28.05
N GLN A 122 45.66 24.03 -26.89
CA GLN A 122 46.92 24.64 -26.45
C GLN A 122 47.48 23.93 -25.19
N MET A 123 48.34 22.94 -25.47
CA MET A 123 49.72 22.86 -24.99
C MET A 123 50.06 22.97 -23.48
N ASN A 124 50.54 21.82 -22.99
CA ASN A 124 51.90 21.61 -22.47
C ASN A 124 52.13 21.66 -20.95
N GLY A 125 52.41 20.48 -20.39
CA GLY A 125 52.90 20.28 -19.03
C GLY A 125 53.17 18.81 -18.73
N VAL A 126 54.07 18.19 -19.49
CA VAL A 126 54.62 16.86 -19.19
C VAL A 126 55.62 16.99 -18.04
N ILE A 127 55.37 16.34 -16.91
CA ILE A 127 56.44 15.73 -16.11
C ILE A 127 55.91 14.38 -15.60
N ALA A 128 56.67 13.34 -15.90
CA ALA A 128 56.46 11.96 -15.53
C ALA A 128 57.24 11.60 -14.25
N GLU A 129 56.90 10.42 -13.71
CA GLU A 129 57.64 9.62 -12.70
C GLU A 129 57.46 10.10 -11.24
N SER A 130 57.18 9.26 -10.24
CA SER A 130 57.60 7.86 -10.03
C SER A 130 56.66 7.12 -9.06
N ASP A 131 56.69 5.78 -9.16
CA ASP A 131 56.23 4.79 -8.19
C ASP A 131 56.65 5.11 -6.74
N ASP A 132 55.81 4.77 -5.76
CA ASP A 132 56.17 3.71 -4.80
C ASP A 132 54.97 3.27 -3.95
N ASP A 133 54.77 1.96 -4.02
CA ASP A 133 54.06 1.04 -3.17
C ASP A 133 54.41 1.21 -1.68
N ASP A 134 53.42 1.22 -0.79
CA ASP A 134 53.53 0.43 0.45
C ASP A 134 52.18 0.17 1.11
N GLY A 135 51.94 -1.10 1.42
CA GLY A 135 50.79 -1.64 2.15
C GLY A 135 50.75 -1.18 3.62
N ILE A 136 49.88 -1.69 4.49
CA ILE A 136 49.59 -3.11 4.73
C ILE A 136 48.19 -3.26 5.33
N HIS A 137 47.48 -4.30 4.87
CA HIS A 137 46.34 -4.91 5.55
C HIS A 137 46.82 -5.93 6.60
N LEU A 138 46.15 -5.89 7.76
CA LEU A 138 46.24 -6.73 8.99
C LEU A 138 47.07 -6.15 10.13
#